data_AF-A0A1G3LZX8-F1
#
_entry.id   AF-A0A1G3LZX8-F1
#
_cell.length_a   1.000
_cell.length_b   1.000
_cell.length_c   1.000
_cell.angle_alpha   90.00
_cell.angle_beta   90.00
_cell.angle_gamma   90.00
#
_symmetry.space_group_name_H-M   'P 1'
#
loop_
_entity.id
_entity.type
_entity.pdbx_description
1 polymer ?
#
loop_
_entity_poly.entity_id
_entity_poly.type
_entity_poly.pdbx_seq_one_letter_code
_entity_poly.pdbx_strand_id
1 'polypeptide(L)'
;MRNRQASSSAAWALLTEGVTAARIDAHRLRHLLMRAEQLVKRSEHKDHLYQVAGDIISGVPQRLTSLEVNLDKTALALAKMGEAFLGSRLPLSEKTEVEEAVEPSFGGGKLRQSAEDRVASRWLTRKNHA
;
A
#
# COMPACT_ATOMS: atom_id res chain seq x y z
N MET A 1 5.34 -26.53 -26.72
CA MET A 1 4.40 -25.82 -25.84
C MET A 1 5.19 -24.96 -24.86
N ARG A 2 5.55 -23.73 -25.25
CA ARG A 2 6.22 -22.74 -24.41
C ARG A 2 5.39 -21.46 -24.45
N ASN A 3 5.44 -20.66 -23.38
CA ASN A 3 5.19 -19.21 -23.39
C ASN A 3 3.87 -18.61 -22.82
N ARG A 4 3.05 -19.31 -22.02
CA ARG A 4 1.91 -18.65 -21.32
C ARG A 4 2.20 -18.19 -19.88
N GLN A 5 3.17 -18.78 -19.21
CA GLN A 5 3.51 -18.42 -17.81
C GLN A 5 4.53 -17.26 -17.72
N ALA A 6 5.40 -17.08 -18.70
CA ALA A 6 6.36 -15.96 -18.71
C ALA A 6 5.67 -14.61 -19.00
N SER A 7 4.61 -14.63 -19.84
CA SER A 7 3.85 -13.43 -20.19
C SER A 7 3.05 -12.86 -19.02
N SER A 8 2.56 -13.70 -18.10
CA SER A 8 1.76 -13.24 -16.95
C SER A 8 2.61 -12.59 -15.85
N SER A 9 3.85 -13.03 -15.64
CA SER A 9 4.77 -12.36 -14.70
C SER A 9 5.28 -11.03 -15.22
N ALA A 10 5.61 -10.96 -16.51
CA ALA A 10 6.01 -9.69 -17.14
C ALA A 10 4.86 -8.69 -17.13
N ALA A 11 3.63 -9.13 -17.43
CA ALA A 11 2.45 -8.27 -17.36
C ALA A 11 2.18 -7.77 -15.93
N TRP A 12 2.29 -8.64 -14.91
CA TRP A 12 2.11 -8.23 -13.51
C TRP A 12 3.19 -7.22 -13.07
N ALA A 13 4.45 -7.45 -13.43
CA ALA A 13 5.54 -6.53 -13.13
C ALA A 13 5.30 -5.15 -13.75
N LEU A 14 4.91 -5.10 -15.04
CA LEU A 14 4.58 -3.85 -15.73
C LEU A 14 3.39 -3.12 -15.11
N LEU A 15 2.36 -3.84 -14.66
CA LEU A 15 1.21 -3.25 -13.97
C LEU A 15 1.61 -2.66 -12.61
N THR A 16 2.38 -3.40 -11.81
CA THR A 16 2.85 -2.95 -10.49
C THR A 16 3.78 -1.74 -10.63
N GLU A 17 4.68 -1.75 -11.62
CA GLU A 17 5.53 -0.60 -11.95
C GLU A 17 4.69 0.61 -12.37
N GLY A 18 3.78 0.43 -13.32
CA GLY A 18 2.94 1.50 -13.84
C GLY A 18 2.05 2.15 -12.78
N VAL A 19 1.44 1.36 -11.90
CA VAL A 19 0.62 1.88 -10.78
C VAL A 19 1.47 2.65 -9.78
N THR A 20 2.69 2.15 -9.49
CA THR A 20 3.62 2.81 -8.57
C THR A 20 4.12 4.14 -9.14
N ALA A 21 4.51 4.15 -10.41
CA ALA A 21 4.92 5.35 -11.13
C ALA A 21 3.79 6.39 -11.17
N ALA A 22 2.58 5.97 -11.55
CA ALA A 22 1.40 6.84 -11.56
C ALA A 22 1.10 7.46 -10.19
N ARG A 23 1.28 6.70 -9.10
CA ARG A 23 1.10 7.20 -7.74
C ARG A 23 2.10 8.31 -7.40
N ILE A 24 3.37 8.10 -7.72
CA ILE A 24 4.44 9.08 -7.49
C ILE A 24 4.14 10.36 -8.28
N ASP A 25 3.74 10.24 -9.54
CA ASP A 25 3.43 11.40 -10.37
C ASP A 25 2.18 12.14 -9.90
N ALA A 26 1.12 11.43 -9.48
CA ALA A 26 -0.05 12.05 -8.86
C ALA A 26 0.33 12.84 -7.59
N HIS A 27 1.19 12.26 -6.74
CA HIS A 27 1.69 12.91 -5.54
C HIS A 27 2.49 14.18 -5.85
N ARG A 28 3.38 14.12 -6.84
CA ARG A 28 4.18 15.28 -7.30
C ARG A 28 3.29 16.39 -7.86
N LEU A 29 2.31 16.03 -8.69
CA LEU A 29 1.34 16.98 -9.25
C LEU A 29 0.54 17.66 -8.14
N ARG A 30 0.08 16.90 -7.13
CA ARG A 30 -0.64 17.46 -5.99
C ARG A 30 0.22 18.47 -5.26
N HIS A 31 1.48 18.11 -4.98
CA HIS A 31 2.41 18.99 -4.28
C HIS A 31 2.68 20.30 -5.06
N LEU A 32 2.84 20.23 -6.38
CA LEU A 32 2.98 21.41 -7.24
C LEU A 32 1.76 22.33 -7.17
N LEU A 33 0.55 21.77 -7.23
CA LEU A 33 -0.69 22.54 -7.15
C LEU A 33 -0.93 23.13 -5.76
N MET A 34 -0.61 22.41 -4.70
CA MET A 34 -0.64 22.96 -3.34
C MET A 34 0.30 24.16 -3.19
N ARG A 35 1.48 24.11 -3.82
CA ARG A 35 2.40 25.24 -3.86
C ARG A 35 1.85 26.40 -4.69
N ALA A 36 1.22 26.11 -5.83
CA ALA A 36 0.55 27.12 -6.63
C ALA A 36 -0.59 27.81 -5.85
N GLU A 37 -1.40 27.05 -5.12
CA GLU A 37 -2.44 27.59 -4.24
C GLU A 37 -1.85 28.52 -3.17
N GLN A 38 -0.73 28.15 -2.55
CA GLN A 38 -0.04 29.02 -1.59
C GLN A 38 0.45 30.32 -2.21
N LEU A 39 0.91 30.30 -3.46
CA LEU A 39 1.30 31.51 -4.20
C LEU A 39 0.08 32.38 -4.50
N VAL A 40 -1.03 31.79 -4.95
CA VAL A 40 -2.29 32.50 -5.17
C VAL A 40 -2.76 33.18 -3.89
N LYS A 41 -2.72 32.48 -2.74
CA LYS A 41 -3.09 33.03 -1.43
C LYS A 41 -2.28 34.25 -1.01
N ARG A 42 -1.04 34.38 -1.50
CA ARG A 42 -0.13 35.50 -1.22
C ARG A 42 -0.20 36.62 -2.27
N SER A 43 -0.92 36.40 -3.37
CA SER A 43 -1.05 37.38 -4.46
C SER A 43 -2.03 38.49 -4.08
N GLU A 44 -1.74 39.72 -4.52
CA GLU A 44 -2.66 40.86 -4.41
C GLU A 44 -3.98 40.63 -5.16
N HIS A 45 -3.94 39.79 -6.22
CA HIS A 45 -5.10 39.47 -7.05
C HIS A 45 -5.79 38.16 -6.65
N LYS A 46 -5.60 37.69 -5.41
CA LYS A 46 -6.16 36.42 -4.90
C LYS A 46 -7.64 36.26 -5.25
N ASP A 47 -8.45 37.27 -4.97
CA ASP A 47 -9.90 37.17 -5.13
C ASP A 47 -10.31 37.01 -6.60
N HIS A 48 -9.66 37.74 -7.51
CA HIS A 48 -9.87 37.55 -8.94
C HIS A 48 -9.43 36.15 -9.37
N LEU A 49 -8.27 35.67 -8.93
CA LEU A 49 -7.76 34.34 -9.29
C LEU A 49 -8.69 33.21 -8.83
N TYR A 50 -9.26 33.31 -7.62
CA TYR A 50 -10.28 32.36 -7.18
C TYR A 50 -11.62 32.52 -7.92
N GLN A 51 -11.96 33.73 -8.37
CA GLN A 51 -13.16 33.95 -9.16
C GLN A 51 -13.09 33.27 -10.55
N VAL A 52 -11.94 33.36 -11.24
CA VAL A 52 -11.79 32.77 -12.59
C VAL A 52 -11.31 31.33 -12.60
N ALA A 53 -10.57 30.89 -11.58
CA ALA A 53 -9.91 29.58 -11.56
C ALA A 53 -10.08 28.84 -10.22
N GLY A 54 -11.04 29.21 -9.38
CA GLY A 54 -11.22 28.64 -8.05
C GLY A 54 -11.52 27.13 -8.04
N ASP A 55 -12.22 26.65 -9.07
CA ASP A 55 -12.50 25.23 -9.31
C ASP A 55 -11.21 24.45 -9.60
N ILE A 56 -10.29 25.02 -10.37
CA ILE A 56 -8.98 24.43 -10.66
C ILE A 56 -8.11 24.45 -9.40
N ILE A 57 -7.99 25.62 -8.77
CA ILE A 57 -7.11 25.86 -7.61
C ILE A 57 -7.50 24.96 -6.44
N SER A 58 -8.81 24.80 -6.18
CA SER A 58 -9.30 24.05 -5.03
C SER A 58 -9.68 22.60 -5.39
N GLY A 59 -10.26 22.39 -6.56
CA GLY A 59 -10.84 21.10 -6.96
C GLY A 59 -9.84 20.10 -7.51
N VAL A 60 -8.78 20.53 -8.23
CA VAL A 60 -7.79 19.60 -8.78
C VAL A 60 -6.97 18.92 -7.67
N PRO A 61 -6.48 19.61 -6.62
CA PRO A 61 -5.80 18.94 -5.50
C PRO A 61 -6.65 17.87 -4.79
N GLN A 62 -7.96 18.12 -4.66
CA GLN A 62 -8.90 17.18 -4.05
C GLN A 62 -9.04 15.92 -4.92
N ARG A 63 -9.20 16.08 -6.24
CA ARG A 63 -9.26 14.97 -7.19
C ARG A 63 -7.96 14.17 -7.21
N LEU A 64 -6.80 14.82 -7.13
CA LEU A 64 -5.51 14.15 -7.04
C LEU A 64 -5.37 13.34 -5.75
N THR A 65 -5.89 13.83 -4.63
CA THR A 65 -5.96 13.05 -3.39
C THR A 65 -6.79 11.78 -3.56
N SER A 66 -7.96 11.88 -4.21
CA SER A 66 -8.77 10.70 -4.51
C SER A 66 -8.06 9.74 -5.48
N LEU A 67 -7.33 10.27 -6.46
CA LEU A 67 -6.53 9.47 -7.39
C LEU A 67 -5.42 8.71 -6.67
N GLU A 68 -4.66 9.37 -5.78
CA GLU A 68 -3.63 8.73 -4.95
C GLU A 68 -4.23 7.57 -4.13
N VAL A 69 -5.36 7.81 -3.46
CA VAL A 69 -6.05 6.77 -2.67
C VAL A 69 -6.49 5.59 -3.54
N ASN A 70 -6.98 5.85 -4.75
CA ASN A 70 -7.39 4.78 -5.65
C ASN A 70 -6.18 3.99 -6.16
N LEU A 71 -5.07 4.66 -6.50
CA LEU A 71 -3.82 4.00 -6.88
C LEU A 71 -3.23 3.17 -5.73
N ASP A 72 -3.35 3.62 -4.48
CA ASP A 72 -2.97 2.84 -3.29
C ASP A 72 -3.81 1.58 -3.12
N LYS A 73 -5.12 1.69 -3.31
CA LYS A 73 -6.01 0.52 -3.30
C LYS A 73 -5.65 -0.47 -4.42
N THR A 74 -5.35 0.04 -5.61
CA THR A 74 -4.91 -0.79 -6.74
C THR A 74 -3.58 -1.46 -6.47
N ALA A 75 -2.60 -0.74 -5.90
CA ALA A 75 -1.31 -1.30 -5.52
C ALA A 75 -1.46 -2.41 -4.47
N LEU A 76 -2.31 -2.20 -3.46
CA LEU A 76 -2.60 -3.21 -2.45
C LEU A 76 -3.28 -4.46 -3.04
N ALA A 77 -4.24 -4.27 -3.96
CA ALA A 77 -4.88 -5.38 -4.66
C ALA A 77 -3.87 -6.17 -5.49
N LEU A 78 -2.99 -5.47 -6.24
CA LEU A 78 -1.93 -6.11 -7.02
C LEU A 78 -0.96 -6.89 -6.16
N ALA A 79 -0.57 -6.36 -4.99
CA ALA A 79 0.30 -7.05 -4.04
C ALA A 79 -0.34 -8.36 -3.54
N LYS A 80 -1.61 -8.32 -3.12
CA LYS A 80 -2.35 -9.52 -2.68
C LYS A 80 -2.54 -10.56 -3.79
N MET A 81 -2.80 -10.11 -5.02
CA MET A 81 -2.89 -11.00 -6.18
C MET A 81 -1.52 -11.59 -6.55
N GLY A 82 -0.46 -10.82 -6.37
CA GLY A 82 0.93 -11.21 -6.59
C GLY A 82 1.41 -12.29 -5.62
N GLU A 83 0.97 -12.25 -4.37
CA GLU A 83 1.32 -13.24 -3.33
C GLU A 83 0.93 -14.66 -3.76
N ALA A 84 -0.32 -14.88 -4.20
CA ALA A 84 -0.77 -16.18 -4.70
C ALA A 84 -0.02 -16.60 -5.98
N PHE A 85 0.31 -15.63 -6.84
CA PHE A 85 1.03 -15.88 -8.08
C PHE A 85 2.49 -16.28 -7.84
N LEU A 86 3.22 -15.55 -7.01
CA LEU A 86 4.62 -15.80 -6.64
C LEU A 86 4.73 -17.03 -5.73
N GLY A 87 3.79 -17.21 -4.82
CA GLY A 87 3.68 -18.38 -3.96
C GLY A 87 3.52 -19.68 -4.76
N SER A 88 2.87 -19.69 -5.93
CA SER A 88 2.81 -20.91 -6.74
C SER A 88 4.16 -21.32 -7.37
N ARG A 89 5.16 -20.42 -7.36
CA ARG A 89 6.42 -20.58 -8.10
C ARG A 89 7.65 -20.81 -7.22
N LEU A 90 7.64 -20.30 -5.99
CA LEU A 90 8.76 -20.44 -5.08
C LEU A 90 8.79 -21.83 -4.43
N PRO A 91 9.97 -22.46 -4.29
CA PRO A 91 10.17 -23.60 -3.40
C PRO A 91 9.77 -23.26 -1.97
N LEU A 92 9.35 -24.26 -1.18
CA LEU A 92 8.88 -24.05 0.19
C LEU A 92 9.94 -23.35 1.06
N SER A 93 11.22 -23.70 0.91
CA SER A 93 12.33 -23.09 1.66
C SER A 93 12.48 -21.59 1.40
N GLU A 94 12.33 -21.15 0.14
CA GLU A 94 12.44 -19.73 -0.23
C GLU A 94 11.22 -18.93 0.24
N LYS A 95 10.04 -19.55 0.29
CA LYS A 95 8.86 -18.92 0.90
C LYS A 95 9.04 -18.69 2.38
N THR A 96 9.51 -19.71 3.10
CA THR A 96 9.74 -19.62 4.54
C THR A 96 10.75 -18.51 4.86
N GLU A 97 11.81 -18.38 4.07
CA GLU A 97 12.77 -17.28 4.22
C GLU A 97 12.13 -15.89 4.02
N VAL A 98 11.31 -15.72 2.97
CA VAL A 98 10.62 -14.45 2.71
C VAL A 98 9.57 -14.15 3.78
N GLU A 99 8.78 -15.15 4.20
CA GLU A 99 7.79 -15.02 5.27
C GLU A 99 8.46 -14.64 6.60
N GLU A 100 9.56 -15.29 6.97
CA GLU A 100 10.35 -14.98 8.17
C GLU A 100 10.99 -13.59 8.13
N ALA A 101 11.36 -13.08 6.95
CA ALA A 101 11.86 -11.72 6.78
C ALA A 101 10.75 -10.64 6.84
N VAL A 102 9.54 -10.99 6.41
CA VAL A 102 8.40 -10.06 6.27
C VAL A 102 7.54 -10.00 7.54
N GLU A 103 7.23 -11.13 8.19
CA GLU A 103 6.40 -11.19 9.40
C GLU A 103 6.84 -10.23 10.53
N PRO A 104 8.14 -10.12 10.86
CA PRO A 104 8.61 -9.20 11.90
C PRO A 104 8.42 -7.72 11.51
N SER A 105 8.54 -7.43 10.22
CA SER A 105 8.54 -6.07 9.67
C SER A 105 7.15 -5.43 9.62
N PHE A 106 6.09 -6.22 9.59
CA PHE A 106 4.70 -5.75 9.51
C PHE A 106 3.89 -5.97 10.80
N GLY A 107 4.56 -6.16 11.95
CA GLY A 107 3.90 -6.32 13.25
C GLY A 107 3.17 -7.66 13.43
N GLY A 108 3.45 -8.63 12.55
CA GLY A 108 2.92 -9.99 12.59
C GLY A 108 3.61 -10.89 13.60
N GLY A 109 4.37 -10.33 14.54
CA GLY A 109 4.87 -11.07 15.69
C GLY A 109 3.70 -11.54 16.54
N LYS A 110 3.10 -12.68 16.19
CA LYS A 110 2.41 -13.50 17.18
C LYS A 110 3.42 -13.66 18.30
N LEU A 111 3.16 -13.07 19.47
CA LEU A 111 3.90 -13.41 20.68
C LEU A 111 3.91 -14.94 20.72
N ARG A 112 5.08 -15.54 20.48
CA ARG A 112 5.31 -16.95 20.72
C ARG A 112 5.06 -17.10 22.21
N GLN A 113 3.85 -17.50 22.60
CA GLN A 113 3.59 -17.90 23.97
C GLN A 113 4.63 -18.95 24.31
N SER A 114 5.46 -18.66 25.31
CA SER A 114 6.48 -19.58 25.76
C SER A 114 5.82 -20.93 26.07
N ALA A 115 6.56 -22.02 25.96
CA ALA A 115 6.06 -23.31 26.45
C ALA A 115 5.58 -23.20 27.91
N GLU A 116 6.21 -22.31 28.68
CA GLU A 116 5.86 -21.94 30.05
C GLU A 116 4.49 -21.26 30.15
N ASP A 117 4.18 -20.30 29.26
CA ASP A 117 2.89 -19.61 29.22
C ASP A 117 1.73 -20.56 28.92
N ARG A 118 1.95 -21.54 28.03
CA ARG A 118 0.95 -22.58 27.69
C ARG A 118 0.72 -23.57 28.83
N VAL A 119 1.75 -23.87 29.62
CA VAL A 119 1.63 -24.75 30.79
C VAL A 119 0.95 -24.01 31.95
N ALA A 120 1.31 -22.75 32.18
CA ALA A 120 0.71 -21.91 33.22
C ALA A 120 -0.78 -21.69 32.98
N SER A 121 -1.17 -21.37 31.74
CA SER A 121 -2.57 -21.18 31.37
C SER A 121 -3.40 -22.46 31.51
N ARG A 122 -2.85 -23.63 31.15
CA ARG A 122 -3.50 -24.95 31.38
C ARG A 122 -3.68 -25.29 32.86
N TRP A 123 -2.72 -24.95 33.72
CA TRP A 123 -2.85 -25.17 35.17
C TRP A 123 -3.92 -24.29 35.80
N LEU A 124 -4.02 -23.03 35.38
CA LEU A 124 -5.05 -22.10 35.83
C LEU A 124 -6.46 -22.54 35.41
N THR A 125 -6.62 -23.09 34.20
CA THR A 125 -7.92 -23.62 33.77
C THR A 125 -8.36 -24.84 34.58
N ARG A 126 -7.41 -25.68 34.99
CA ARG A 126 -7.69 -26.91 35.76
C ARG A 126 -8.09 -26.63 37.21
N LYS A 127 -7.59 -25.54 37.80
CA LYS A 127 -7.87 -25.16 39.19
C LYS A 127 -9.25 -24.50 39.38
N ASN A 128 -9.82 -23.92 38.32
CA ASN A 128 -11.15 -23.31 38.35
C ASN A 128 -12.31 -24.31 38.18
N HIS A 129 -12.01 -25.59 37.99
CA HIS A 129 -12.98 -26.68 37.83
C HIS A 129 -12.86 -27.76 38.93
N ALA A 130 -12.19 -27.44 40.04
CA ALA A 130 -12.14 -28.23 41.27
C ALA A 130 -12.72 -27.39 42.41
#